data_AF-A0A453AT40-F1
#
_entry.id   AF-A0A453AT40-F1
#
_cell.length_a   1.000
_cell.length_b   1.000
_cell.length_c   1.000
_cell.angle_alpha   90.00
_cell.angle_beta   90.00
_cell.angle_gamma   90.00
#
_symmetry.space_group_name_H-M   'P 1'
#
loop_
_entity.id
_entity.type
_entity.pdbx_description
1 polymer ?
#
loop_
_entity_poly.entity_id
_entity_poly.type
_entity_poly.pdbx_seq_one_letter_code
_entity_poly.pdbx_strand_id
1 'polypeptide(L)' 'RVQGRRYELVATITHHGSGPSRGHYTADAKRDGGQWLRFDDGHVMPINVNKVLHNPAYILFYKQV' A
#
# COMPACT_ATOMS: atom_id res chain seq x y z
N ARG A 1 24.27 -22.36 1.15
CA ARG A 1 23.43 -21.74 0.10
C ARG A 1 22.27 -21.06 0.81
N VAL A 2 22.27 -19.73 0.96
CA VAL A 2 21.15 -19.02 1.62
C VAL A 2 19.98 -19.08 0.66
N GLN A 3 18.90 -19.78 1.01
CA GLN A 3 17.63 -19.64 0.31
C GLN A 3 17.14 -18.21 0.57
N GLY A 4 17.04 -17.41 -0.48
CA GLY A 4 16.52 -16.05 -0.36
C GLY A 4 15.08 -16.09 0.14
N ARG A 5 14.78 -15.31 1.19
CA ARG A 5 13.41 -15.13 1.67
C ARG A 5 12.63 -14.36 0.62
N ARG A 6 11.48 -14.89 0.21
CA ARG A 6 10.56 -14.19 -0.70
C ARG A 6 9.60 -13.35 0.14
N TYR A 7 9.21 -12.21 -0.39
CA TYR A 7 8.26 -11.32 0.24
C TYR A 7 7.23 -10.84 -0.77
N GLU A 8 5.99 -10.69 -0.31
CA GLU A 8 4.88 -10.15 -1.08
C GLU A 8 4.45 -8.81 -0.49
N LEU A 9 4.20 -7.82 -1.35
CA LEU A 9 3.62 -6.54 -0.94
C LEU A 9 2.16 -6.74 -0.55
N VAL A 10 1.79 -6.36 0.67
CA VAL A 10 0.44 -6.55 1.22
C VAL A 10 -0.28 -5.24 1.53
N ALA A 11 0.45 -4.15 1.77
CA ALA A 11 -0.13 -2.83 1.93
C ALA A 11 0.87 -1.71 1.62
N THR A 12 0.36 -0.54 1.27
CA THR A 12 1.12 0.71 1.12
C THR A 12 0.43 1.83 1.88
N ILE A 13 1.22 2.79 2.36
CA ILE A 13 0.74 4.09 2.82
C ILE A 13 1.22 5.12 1.82
N THR A 14 0.33 5.99 1.37
CA THR A 14 0.67 7.17 0.56
C THR A 14 0.40 8.41 1.38
N HIS A 15 1.35 9.35 1.35
CA HIS A 15 1.17 10.69 1.91
C HIS A 15 0.88 11.67 0.77
N HIS A 16 -0.19 12.44 0.92
CA HIS A 16 -0.62 13.50 0.01
C HIS A 16 -0.39 14.84 0.70
N GLY A 17 0.79 15.42 0.51
CA GLY A 17 1.14 16.69 1.12
C GLY A 17 2.56 17.13 0.77
N SER A 18 2.85 18.40 1.04
CA SER A 18 4.17 18.99 0.78
C SER A 18 5.16 18.86 1.95
N GLY A 19 4.71 18.41 3.12
CA GLY A 19 5.58 18.25 4.29
C GLY A 19 5.02 17.26 5.32
N PRO A 20 5.84 16.75 6.24
CA PRO A 20 5.45 15.66 7.13
C PRO A 20 4.40 16.05 8.19
N SER A 21 4.26 17.35 8.50
CA SER A 21 3.31 17.85 9.51
C SER A 21 1.96 18.29 8.94
N ARG A 22 1.79 18.25 7.61
CA ARG A 22 0.56 18.65 6.91
C ARG A 22 0.30 17.77 5.70
N GLY A 23 -0.94 17.38 5.49
CA GLY A 23 -1.34 16.56 4.34
C GLY A 23 -2.33 15.50 4.77
N HIS A 24 -2.46 14.49 3.94
CA HIS A 24 -3.40 13.39 4.14
C HIS A 24 -2.73 12.04 3.92
N TYR A 25 -3.07 11.05 4.74
CA TYR A 25 -2.53 9.70 4.60
C TYR A 25 -3.64 8.75 4.17
N THR A 26 -3.42 8.02 3.08
CA THR A 26 -4.32 6.96 2.62
C THR A 26 -3.58 5.63 2.63
N ALA A 27 -4.29 4.54 2.89
CA ALA A 27 -3.74 3.19 2.82
C ALA A 27 -4.32 2.43 1.63
N ASP A 28 -3.47 1.74 0.87
CA ASP A 28 -3.91 0.72 -0.08
C ASP A 28 -3.55 -0.66 0.49
N ALA A 29 -4.51 -1.58 0.59
CA ALA A 29 -4.27 -2.92 1.17
C ALA A 29 -4.85 -4.04 0.30
N LYS A 30 -4.12 -5.16 0.25
CA LYS A 30 -4.51 -6.36 -0.49
C LYS A 30 -5.43 -7.22 0.37
N ARG A 31 -6.63 -7.52 -0.13
CA ARG A 31 -7.56 -8.49 0.47
C ARG A 31 -7.28 -9.90 -0.01
N ASP A 32 -7.89 -10.87 0.67
CA ASP A 32 -8.01 -12.25 0.19
C ASP A 32 -8.62 -12.26 -1.22
N GLY A 33 -8.08 -13.12 -2.09
CA GLY A 33 -8.42 -13.12 -3.52
C GLY A 33 -7.65 -12.09 -4.36
N GLY A 34 -6.78 -11.28 -3.75
CA GLY A 34 -5.82 -10.42 -4.43
C GLY A 34 -6.36 -9.07 -4.91
N GLN A 35 -7.61 -8.74 -4.61
CA GLN A 35 -8.16 -7.41 -4.84
C GLN A 35 -7.51 -6.38 -3.92
N TRP A 36 -7.19 -5.21 -4.48
CA TRP A 36 -6.68 -4.08 -3.72
C TRP A 36 -7.80 -3.07 -3.44
N LEU A 37 -7.83 -2.54 -2.23
CA LEU A 37 -8.70 -1.45 -1.84
C LEU A 37 -7.91 -0.29 -1.28
N ARG A 38 -8.40 0.92 -1.56
CA ARG A 38 -7.99 2.15 -0.91
C ARG A 38 -8.89 2.43 0.29
N PHE A 39 -8.25 2.76 1.39
CA PHE A 39 -8.85 3.28 2.62
C PHE A 39 -8.43 4.74 2.75
N ASP A 40 -9.39 5.61 2.49
CA ASP A 40 -9.31 7.05 2.65
C ASP A 40 -10.22 7.43 3.83
N ASP A 41 -9.67 7.34 5.04
CA ASP A 41 -10.40 7.40 6.30
C ASP A 41 -11.60 6.43 6.33
N GLY A 42 -12.83 6.96 6.38
CA GLY A 42 -14.06 6.16 6.34
C GLY A 42 -14.51 5.75 4.93
N HIS A 43 -13.86 6.27 3.88
CA HIS A 43 -14.19 5.98 2.49
C HIS A 43 -13.33 4.83 1.95
N VAL A 44 -13.99 3.73 1.61
CA VAL A 44 -13.33 2.51 1.12
C VAL A 44 -13.75 2.23 -0.31
N MET A 45 -12.77 2.11 -1.22
CA MET A 45 -13.03 1.91 -2.65
C MET A 45 -12.02 0.96 -3.31
N PRO A 46 -12.42 0.20 -4.35
CA PRO A 46 -11.49 -0.58 -5.14
C PRO A 46 -10.42 0.28 -5.82
N ILE A 47 -9.20 -0.26 -5.90
CA ILE A 47 -8.10 0.38 -6.62
C ILE A 47 -7.37 -0.62 -7.50
N ASN A 48 -6.94 -0.15 -8.67
CA ASN A 48 -6.15 -0.95 -9.59
C ASN A 48 -4.73 -1.13 -9.03
N VAL A 49 -4.20 -2.36 -9.10
CA VAL A 49 -2.84 -2.69 -8.65
C VAL A 49 -1.77 -1.81 -9.30
N ASN A 50 -1.97 -1.37 -10.55
CA ASN A 50 -1.05 -0.45 -11.21
C ASN A 50 -0.93 0.88 -10.46
N LYS A 51 -2.01 1.39 -9.85
CA LYS A 51 -1.92 2.59 -9.00
C LYS A 51 -1.19 2.30 -7.70
N VAL A 52 -1.45 1.16 -7.07
CA VAL A 52 -0.76 0.75 -5.83
C VAL A 52 0.76 0.69 -6.04
N LEU A 53 1.20 0.15 -7.18
CA LEU A 53 2.62 -0.06 -7.48
C LEU A 53 3.37 1.22 -7.90
N HIS A 54 2.67 2.24 -8.41
CA HIS A 54 3.31 3.44 -8.98
C HIS A 54 2.96 4.74 -8.24
N ASN A 55 2.03 4.71 -7.30
CA ASN A 55 1.81 5.84 -6.42
C ASN A 55 3.05 6.07 -5.54
N PRO A 56 3.33 7.34 -5.15
CA PRO A 56 4.46 7.66 -4.30
C PRO A 56 4.24 7.08 -2.90
N ALA A 57 4.74 5.86 -2.68
CA ALA A 57 4.60 5.17 -1.42
C ALA A 57 5.48 5.83 -0.36
N TYR A 58 4.88 6.08 0.80
CA TYR A 58 5.56 6.56 2.00
C TYR A 58 6.03 5.38 2.87
N ILE A 59 5.18 4.36 3.05
CA ILE A 59 5.50 3.13 3.78
C ILE A 59 5.04 1.93 2.95
N LEU A 60 5.86 0.87 2.92
CA LEU A 60 5.54 -0.40 2.28
C LEU A 60 5.51 -1.53 3.31
N PHE A 61 4.45 -2.32 3.30
CA PHE A 61 4.32 -3.50 4.15
C PHE A 61 4.49 -4.76 3.31
N TYR A 62 5.47 -5.58 3.68
CA TYR A 62 5.78 -6.85 3.04
C TYR A 62 5.59 -8.01 4.02
N LYS A 63 4.96 -9.09 3.54
CA LYS A 63 4.82 -10.35 4.26
C LYS A 63 5.75 -11.40 3.65
N GLN A 64 6.45 -12.15 4.49
CA GLN A 64 7.29 -13.26 4.01
C GLN A 64 6.40 -14.37 3.42
N VAL A 65 6.82 -14.89 2.27
CA VAL A 65 6.18 -16.00 1.54
C VAL A 65 6.95 -17.30 1.77
#